data_AF-A0A916VT43-F1
#
_entry.id   AF-A0A916VT43-F1
#
_cell.length_a   1.000
_cell.length_b   1.000
_cell.length_c   1.000
_cell.angle_alpha   90.00
_cell.angle_beta   90.00
_cell.angle_gamma   90.00
#
_symmetry.space_group_name_H-M   'P 1'
#
loop_
_entity.id
_entity.type
_entity.pdbx_description
1 polymer ?
#
loop_
_entity_poly.entity_id
_entity_poly.type
_entity_poly.pdbx_seq_one_letter_code
_entity_poly.pdbx_strand_id
1 'polypeptide(L)'
;MPKFKKKGRDDSFTLDGSISVGFSHIKLPRIGWIKTYELLPNNVTPKSVTISKKADRWFVSFKVETIPQNTDKSVDVVGVDLGIKSLATLSTGEVFVGVKSYRKLEAKLSRLQYLNRHKTKFSCNWKKAQLKIAKLHSKIANIRKDTLHKLTTYLAKNHSQIVIEDLNVSGMMSNHKLAKAALVYGIL
;
A
#
# COMPACT_ATOMS: atom_id res chain seq x y z
N MET A 1 -26.52 9.37 -0.33
CA MET A 1 -27.01 8.00 -0.07
C MET A 1 -25.83 7.03 0.01
N PRO A 2 -25.85 6.04 0.92
CA PRO A 2 -24.79 5.03 1.01
C PRO A 2 -24.74 4.17 -0.27
N LYS A 3 -23.53 3.86 -0.73
CA LYS A 3 -23.30 3.08 -1.96
C LYS A 3 -22.98 1.63 -1.60
N PHE A 4 -23.86 0.70 -1.96
CA PHE A 4 -23.64 -0.73 -1.74
C PHE A 4 -22.40 -1.24 -2.49
N LYS A 5 -21.65 -2.14 -1.85
CA LYS A 5 -20.49 -2.81 -2.46
C LYS A 5 -20.96 -3.76 -3.57
N LYS A 6 -20.16 -3.87 -4.64
CA LYS A 6 -20.42 -4.82 -5.74
C LYS A 6 -19.56 -6.06 -5.53
N LYS A 7 -20.17 -7.24 -5.60
CA LYS A 7 -19.48 -8.54 -5.49
C LYS A 7 -18.31 -8.63 -6.48
N GLY A 8 -17.14 -9.04 -6.01
CA GLY A 8 -15.93 -9.17 -6.80
C GLY A 8 -15.14 -7.86 -6.96
N ARG A 9 -15.58 -6.78 -6.30
CA ARG A 9 -14.90 -5.48 -6.27
C ARG A 9 -14.82 -5.00 -4.82
N ASP A 10 -13.58 -4.89 -4.33
CA ASP A 10 -13.28 -4.41 -2.97
C ASP A 10 -14.02 -5.20 -1.87
N ASP A 11 -14.10 -6.52 -2.06
CA ASP A 11 -14.77 -7.46 -1.17
C ASP A 11 -14.17 -7.37 0.23
N SER A 12 -14.96 -6.89 1.19
CA SER A 12 -14.52 -6.69 2.57
C SER A 12 -15.69 -6.58 3.53
N PHE A 13 -15.50 -7.08 4.75
CA PHE A 13 -16.44 -6.98 5.85
C PHE A 13 -15.70 -6.78 7.17
N THR A 14 -16.35 -6.06 8.09
CA THR A 14 -15.81 -5.75 9.41
C THR A 14 -16.60 -6.53 10.45
N LEU A 15 -15.88 -7.12 11.40
CA LEU A 15 -16.41 -7.85 12.54
C LEU A 15 -15.96 -7.13 13.81
N ASP A 16 -16.93 -6.91 14.69
CA ASP A 16 -16.73 -6.40 16.04
C ASP A 16 -17.14 -7.50 17.04
N GLY A 17 -16.62 -7.45 18.26
CA GLY A 17 -16.95 -8.40 19.33
C GLY A 17 -15.76 -9.25 19.80
N SER A 18 -16.02 -10.50 20.17
CA SER A 18 -15.02 -11.40 20.77
C SER A 18 -13.98 -11.88 19.75
N ILE A 19 -12.90 -11.09 19.63
CA ILE A 19 -11.75 -11.39 18.79
C ILE A 19 -10.59 -11.85 19.68
N SER A 20 -9.96 -12.98 19.35
CA SER A 20 -8.77 -13.46 20.03
C SER A 20 -7.63 -13.65 19.04
N VAL A 21 -6.47 -13.10 19.36
CA VAL A 21 -5.27 -13.15 18.51
C VAL A 21 -4.30 -14.14 19.15
N GLY A 22 -4.03 -15.26 18.47
CA GLY A 22 -2.95 -16.18 18.80
C GLY A 22 -1.73 -15.91 17.91
N PHE A 23 -0.68 -16.74 18.02
CA PHE A 23 0.60 -16.51 17.31
C PHE A 23 0.48 -16.61 15.78
N SER A 24 -0.22 -17.62 15.27
CA SER A 24 -0.42 -17.86 13.83
C SER A 24 -1.89 -18.13 13.48
N HIS A 25 -2.78 -17.80 14.41
CA HIS A 25 -4.22 -18.05 14.29
C HIS A 25 -4.99 -16.88 14.89
N ILE A 26 -6.14 -16.57 14.29
CA ILE A 26 -7.08 -15.59 14.79
C ILE A 26 -8.44 -16.26 15.01
N LYS A 27 -9.06 -16.00 16.15
CA LYS A 27 -10.44 -16.37 16.44
C LYS A 27 -11.35 -15.19 16.11
N LEU A 28 -12.28 -15.41 15.19
CA LEU A 28 -13.25 -14.40 14.77
C LEU A 28 -14.65 -14.72 15.29
N PRO A 29 -15.48 -13.69 15.53
CA PRO A 29 -16.89 -13.88 15.84
C PRO A 29 -17.57 -14.72 14.76
N ARG A 30 -18.30 -15.76 15.17
CA ARG A 30 -19.09 -16.69 14.32
C ARG A 30 -18.31 -17.56 13.33
N ILE A 31 -17.08 -17.21 12.96
CA ILE A 31 -16.26 -18.00 12.03
C ILE A 31 -15.34 -18.98 12.78
N GLY A 32 -14.90 -18.62 14.00
CA GLY A 32 -13.99 -19.45 14.78
C GLY A 32 -12.52 -19.21 14.43
N TRP A 33 -11.67 -20.22 14.64
CA TRP A 33 -10.22 -20.14 14.46
C TRP A 33 -9.82 -20.24 12.99
N ILE A 34 -8.99 -19.30 12.53
CA ILE A 34 -8.44 -19.25 11.17
C ILE A 34 -6.93 -19.14 11.26
N LYS A 35 -6.21 -19.96 10.48
CA LYS A 35 -4.76 -19.89 10.34
C LYS A 35 -4.34 -18.68 9.47
N THR A 36 -3.37 -17.91 9.95
CA THR A 36 -2.75 -16.82 9.20
C THR A 36 -1.43 -17.27 8.59
N TYR A 37 -1.06 -16.66 7.47
CA TYR A 37 0.25 -16.88 6.86
C TYR A 37 1.36 -16.14 7.61
N GLU A 38 1.07 -14.91 8.04
CA GLU A 38 1.98 -14.10 8.84
C GLU A 38 1.76 -14.36 10.33
N LEU A 39 2.84 -14.21 11.10
CA LEU A 39 2.78 -14.20 12.55
C LEU A 39 2.06 -12.94 13.01
N LEU A 40 1.20 -13.12 14.00
CA LEU A 40 0.40 -12.03 14.55
C LEU A 40 1.13 -11.41 15.76
N PRO A 41 0.95 -10.11 15.99
CA PRO A 41 1.55 -9.45 17.14
C PRO A 41 1.00 -10.04 18.44
N ASN A 42 1.90 -10.30 19.38
CA ASN A 42 1.53 -10.77 20.71
C ASN A 42 0.90 -9.64 21.53
N ASN A 43 0.03 -10.00 22.48
CA ASN A 43 -0.55 -9.09 23.47
C ASN A 43 -1.39 -7.93 22.89
N VAL A 44 -1.96 -8.12 21.69
CA VAL A 44 -2.83 -7.13 21.06
C VAL A 44 -4.30 -7.52 21.24
N THR A 45 -5.09 -6.60 21.80
CA THR A 45 -6.55 -6.71 21.91
C THR A 45 -7.23 -5.78 20.88
N PRO A 46 -7.56 -6.29 19.69
CA PRO A 46 -8.20 -5.48 18.67
C PRO A 46 -9.66 -5.16 19.03
N LYS A 47 -10.07 -3.92 18.82
CA LYS A 47 -11.47 -3.48 18.95
C LYS A 47 -12.36 -4.04 17.83
N SER A 48 -11.80 -4.05 16.63
CA SER A 48 -12.46 -4.59 15.45
C SER A 48 -11.47 -5.20 14.48
N VAL A 49 -11.97 -6.09 13.64
CA VAL A 49 -11.21 -6.74 12.57
C VAL A 49 -11.92 -6.53 11.26
N THR A 50 -11.18 -6.10 10.23
CA THR A 50 -11.69 -6.09 8.86
C THR A 50 -11.02 -7.19 8.05
N ILE A 51 -11.85 -8.05 7.47
CA ILE A 51 -11.41 -9.03 6.48
C ILE A 51 -11.61 -8.42 5.10
N SER A 52 -10.58 -8.47 4.26
CA SER A 52 -10.65 -7.99 2.88
C SER A 52 -10.02 -8.98 1.91
N LYS A 53 -10.50 -9.00 0.67
CA LYS A 53 -9.94 -9.79 -0.41
C LYS A 53 -9.33 -8.86 -1.46
N LYS A 54 -8.04 -9.03 -1.74
CA LYS A 54 -7.31 -8.28 -2.78
C LYS A 54 -6.46 -9.22 -3.61
N ALA A 55 -6.61 -9.15 -4.93
CA ALA A 55 -5.83 -9.93 -5.89
C ALA A 55 -5.74 -11.44 -5.55
N ASP A 56 -6.87 -12.03 -5.17
CA ASP A 56 -7.01 -13.44 -4.77
C ASP A 56 -6.41 -13.82 -3.41
N ARG A 57 -6.05 -12.84 -2.59
CA ARG A 57 -5.54 -13.05 -1.24
C ARG A 57 -6.49 -12.44 -0.23
N TRP A 58 -6.68 -13.13 0.88
CA TRP A 58 -7.41 -12.62 2.04
C TRP A 58 -6.44 -11.95 2.99
N PHE A 59 -6.85 -10.81 3.53
CA PHE A 59 -6.12 -10.01 4.49
C PHE A 59 -7.00 -9.76 5.70
N VAL A 60 -6.35 -9.70 6.86
CA VAL A 60 -6.96 -9.38 8.15
C VAL A 60 -6.28 -8.11 8.65
N SER A 61 -7.06 -7.07 8.92
CA SER A 61 -6.55 -5.84 9.52
C SER A 61 -7.21 -5.59 10.88
N PHE A 62 -6.38 -5.28 11.86
CA PHE A 62 -6.77 -5.06 13.24
C PHE A 62 -6.90 -3.56 13.51
N LYS A 63 -7.98 -3.16 14.18
CA LYS A 63 -8.08 -1.84 14.79
C LYS A 63 -7.72 -1.96 16.27
N VAL A 64 -6.62 -1.33 16.67
CA VAL A 64 -6.06 -1.43 18.02
C VAL A 64 -5.87 -0.02 18.56
N GLU A 65 -6.12 0.18 19.85
CA GLU A 65 -5.74 1.42 20.52
C GLU A 65 -4.32 1.30 21.04
N THR A 66 -3.49 2.29 20.70
CA THR A 66 -2.12 2.39 21.17
C THR A 66 -1.88 3.80 21.64
N ILE A 67 -1.14 3.92 22.74
CA ILE A 67 -0.65 5.21 23.22
C ILE A 67 0.62 5.52 22.41
N PRO A 68 0.74 6.71 21.77
CA PRO A 68 1.95 7.07 21.06
C PRO A 68 3.12 7.18 22.04
N GLN A 69 4.25 6.55 21.70
CA GLN A 69 5.50 6.72 22.45
C GLN A 69 6.27 7.89 21.81
N ASN A 70 6.49 8.94 22.60
CA ASN A 70 7.36 10.03 22.18
C ASN A 70 8.81 9.55 22.26
N THR A 71 9.59 9.85 21.24
CA THR A 71 11.04 9.63 21.25
C THR A 71 11.70 10.99 21.33
N ASP A 72 12.43 11.25 22.42
CA ASP A 72 13.21 12.47 22.56
C ASP A 72 14.36 12.43 21.56
N LYS A 73 14.41 13.41 20.65
CA LYS A 73 15.46 13.52 19.64
C LYS A 73 16.21 14.83 19.85
N SER A 74 17.52 14.75 20.10
CA SER A 74 18.40 15.92 20.00
C SER A 74 18.57 16.27 18.51
N VAL A 75 18.35 17.54 18.19
CA VAL A 75 17.84 18.04 16.90
C VAL A 75 18.81 17.90 15.72
N ASP A 76 18.26 17.50 14.57
CA ASP A 76 18.67 17.94 13.23
C ASP A 76 17.40 18.21 12.40
N VAL A 77 17.26 19.43 11.88
CA VAL A 77 16.18 19.81 10.96
C VAL A 77 16.57 19.34 9.57
N VAL A 78 15.68 18.64 8.87
CA VAL A 78 15.94 18.18 7.49
C VAL A 78 14.91 18.73 6.52
N GLY A 79 15.38 19.29 5.41
CA GLY A 79 14.58 19.59 4.23
C GLY A 79 14.48 18.38 3.32
N VAL A 80 13.29 18.11 2.77
CA VAL A 80 13.02 16.99 1.86
C VAL A 80 12.50 17.54 0.53
N ASP A 81 13.32 17.40 -0.52
CA ASP A 81 12.93 17.65 -1.91
C ASP A 81 12.44 16.33 -2.54
N LEU A 82 11.18 16.30 -2.99
CA LEU A 82 10.55 15.12 -3.60
C LEU A 82 10.63 15.22 -5.13
N GLY A 83 11.34 14.28 -5.75
CA GLY A 83 11.64 14.33 -7.18
C GLY A 83 11.08 13.17 -8.00
N ILE A 84 11.05 13.37 -9.32
CA ILE A 84 10.74 12.31 -10.30
C ILE A 84 11.98 11.44 -10.58
N LYS A 85 13.19 12.02 -10.45
CA LYS A 85 14.46 11.34 -10.74
C LYS A 85 14.98 10.57 -9.52
N SER A 86 14.95 11.21 -8.36
CA SER A 86 15.16 10.66 -7.02
C SER A 86 13.85 10.77 -6.24
N LEU A 87 13.48 9.74 -5.48
CA LEU A 87 12.26 9.74 -4.67
C LEU A 87 12.27 10.89 -3.66
N ALA A 88 13.41 11.06 -2.99
CA ALA A 88 13.63 12.18 -2.08
C ALA A 88 15.12 12.54 -2.05
N THR A 89 15.43 13.83 -1.92
CA THR A 89 16.77 14.36 -1.64
C THR A 89 16.69 15.13 -0.34
N LEU A 90 17.54 14.80 0.62
CA LEU A 90 17.60 15.48 1.90
C LEU A 90 18.58 16.66 1.84
N SER A 91 18.31 17.70 2.63
CA SER A 91 19.23 18.84 2.81
C SER A 91 20.60 18.43 3.37
N THR A 92 20.68 17.25 3.98
CA THR A 92 21.93 16.60 4.44
C THR A 92 22.76 16.02 3.29
N GLY A 93 22.23 15.99 2.06
CA GLY A 93 22.87 15.41 0.87
C GLY A 93 22.49 13.94 0.59
N GLU A 94 21.71 13.31 1.46
CA GLU A 94 21.25 11.93 1.25
C GLU A 94 20.21 11.84 0.14
N VAL A 95 20.41 10.90 -0.80
CA VAL A 95 19.52 10.71 -1.95
C VAL A 95 18.84 9.35 -1.88
N PHE A 96 17.51 9.36 -1.79
CA PHE A 96 16.68 8.18 -1.87
C PHE A 96 16.26 7.97 -3.32
N VAL A 97 16.73 6.89 -3.94
CA VAL A 97 16.40 6.57 -5.33
C VAL A 97 15.11 5.76 -5.39
N GLY A 98 14.20 6.13 -6.30
CA GLY A 98 13.00 5.36 -6.57
C GLY A 98 13.32 3.98 -7.16
N VAL A 99 12.42 3.00 -6.96
CA VAL A 99 12.69 1.62 -7.39
C VAL A 99 12.73 1.51 -8.93
N LYS A 100 13.91 1.30 -9.51
CA LYS A 100 14.11 1.15 -10.97
C LYS A 100 13.27 0.02 -11.62
N SER A 101 12.77 -0.93 -10.84
CA SER A 101 11.98 -2.07 -11.32
C SER A 101 10.58 -1.70 -11.84
N TYR A 102 10.10 -0.48 -11.59
CA TYR A 102 8.75 -0.06 -12.02
C TYR A 102 8.55 -0.14 -13.53
N ARG A 103 9.51 0.31 -14.35
CA ARG A 103 9.36 0.31 -15.82
C ARG A 103 9.11 -1.08 -16.40
N LYS A 104 9.82 -2.10 -15.88
CA LYS A 104 9.65 -3.51 -16.32
C LYS A 104 8.27 -4.04 -15.92
N LEU A 105 7.83 -3.75 -14.69
CA LEU A 105 6.52 -4.18 -14.20
C LEU A 105 5.37 -3.46 -14.92
N GLU A 106 5.54 -2.18 -15.25
CA GLU A 106 4.58 -1.37 -15.98
C GLU A 106 4.45 -1.84 -17.44
N ALA A 107 5.56 -2.10 -18.13
CA ALA A 107 5.54 -2.67 -19.48
C ALA A 107 4.82 -4.04 -19.49
N LYS A 108 5.08 -4.88 -18.48
CA LYS A 108 4.37 -6.15 -18.30
C LYS A 108 2.88 -5.94 -18.05
N LEU A 109 2.51 -4.94 -17.25
CA LEU A 109 1.13 -4.62 -16.96
C LEU A 109 0.38 -4.15 -18.22
N SER A 110 0.98 -3.22 -18.97
CA SER A 110 0.44 -2.74 -20.24
C SER A 110 0.23 -3.88 -21.23
N ARG A 111 1.21 -4.78 -21.37
CA ARG A 111 1.07 -5.98 -22.21
C ARG A 111 -0.07 -6.89 -21.76
N LEU A 112 -0.22 -7.13 -20.46
CA LEU A 112 -1.31 -7.96 -19.95
C LEU A 112 -2.69 -7.32 -20.19
N GLN A 113 -2.81 -5.99 -20.02
CA GLN A 113 -4.03 -5.25 -20.32
C GLN A 113 -4.36 -5.30 -21.81
N TYR A 114 -3.37 -5.11 -22.69
CA TYR A 114 -3.51 -5.26 -24.14
C TYR A 114 -4.03 -6.65 -24.50
N LEU A 115 -3.43 -7.71 -23.97
CA LEU A 115 -3.84 -9.09 -24.27
C LEU A 115 -5.24 -9.42 -23.71
N ASN A 116 -5.65 -8.77 -22.62
CA ASN A 116 -6.96 -9.00 -22.02
C ASN A 116 -8.09 -8.31 -22.79
N ARG A 117 -7.82 -7.20 -23.50
CA ARG A 117 -8.85 -6.46 -24.25
C ARG A 117 -9.52 -7.29 -25.34
N HIS A 118 -8.78 -8.25 -25.90
CA HIS A 118 -9.21 -9.13 -26.98
C HIS A 118 -10.00 -10.35 -26.46
N LYS A 119 -10.18 -10.49 -25.14
CA LYS A 119 -10.89 -11.61 -24.53
C LYS A 119 -12.36 -11.29 -24.32
N THR A 120 -13.23 -12.26 -24.61
CA THR A 120 -14.67 -12.17 -24.31
C THR A 120 -14.90 -11.91 -22.83
N LYS A 121 -15.54 -10.79 -22.49
CA LYS A 121 -15.85 -10.41 -21.11
C LYS A 121 -16.58 -11.55 -20.40
N PHE A 122 -16.28 -11.73 -19.11
CA PHE A 122 -16.85 -12.77 -18.23
C PHE A 122 -16.54 -14.23 -18.58
N SER A 123 -15.90 -14.53 -19.71
CA SER A 123 -15.38 -15.87 -20.00
C SER A 123 -14.35 -16.31 -18.94
N CYS A 124 -14.16 -17.63 -18.80
CA CYS A 124 -13.15 -18.19 -17.90
C CYS A 124 -11.74 -17.65 -18.20
N ASN A 125 -11.41 -17.48 -19.49
CA ASN A 125 -10.12 -16.94 -19.92
C ASN A 125 -9.96 -15.45 -19.60
N TRP A 126 -11.03 -14.66 -19.71
CA TRP A 126 -11.03 -13.26 -19.28
C TRP A 126 -10.87 -13.13 -17.77
N LYS A 127 -11.59 -13.95 -16.98
CA LYS A 127 -11.45 -13.97 -15.50
C LYS A 127 -10.02 -14.31 -15.08
N LYS A 128 -9.42 -15.34 -15.69
CA LYS A 128 -8.01 -15.73 -15.46
C LYS A 128 -7.04 -14.59 -15.79
N ALA A 129 -7.24 -13.89 -16.91
CA ALA A 129 -6.40 -12.77 -17.31
C ALA A 129 -6.56 -11.55 -16.39
N GLN A 130 -7.79 -11.21 -15.99
CA GLN A 130 -8.04 -10.15 -15.01
C GLN A 130 -7.38 -10.43 -13.66
N LEU A 131 -7.38 -11.69 -13.22
CA LEU A 131 -6.69 -12.07 -11.98
C LEU A 131 -5.17 -11.83 -12.07
N LYS A 132 -4.55 -12.15 -13.22
CA LYS A 132 -3.12 -11.87 -13.47
C LYS A 132 -2.84 -10.37 -13.43
N ILE A 133 -3.70 -9.56 -14.05
CA ILE A 133 -3.62 -8.09 -14.01
C ILE A 133 -3.74 -7.58 -12.58
N ALA A 134 -4.73 -8.04 -11.81
CA ALA A 134 -4.95 -7.65 -10.42
C ALA A 134 -3.75 -8.02 -9.52
N LYS A 135 -3.17 -9.22 -9.69
CA LYS A 135 -1.96 -9.65 -8.96
C LYS A 135 -0.76 -8.74 -9.27
N LEU A 136 -0.57 -8.36 -10.53
CA LEU A 136 0.52 -7.46 -10.91
C LEU A 136 0.32 -6.03 -10.39
N HIS A 137 -0.90 -5.50 -10.48
CA HIS A 137 -1.27 -4.22 -9.87
C HIS A 137 -0.99 -4.20 -8.37
N SER A 138 -1.43 -5.24 -7.66
CA SER A 138 -1.18 -5.37 -6.21
C SER A 138 0.31 -5.41 -5.91
N LYS A 139 1.11 -6.10 -6.72
CA LYS A 139 2.58 -6.13 -6.57
C LYS A 139 3.20 -4.75 -6.73
N ILE A 140 2.83 -4.00 -7.77
CA ILE A 140 3.34 -2.64 -8.01
C ILE A 140 2.98 -1.72 -6.84
N ALA A 141 1.73 -1.75 -6.40
CA ALA A 141 1.25 -0.96 -5.27
C ALA A 141 1.99 -1.29 -3.97
N ASN A 142 2.24 -2.59 -3.70
CA ASN A 142 2.98 -3.00 -2.51
C ASN A 142 4.44 -2.53 -2.53
N ILE A 143 5.10 -2.56 -3.70
CA ILE A 143 6.48 -2.05 -3.83
C ILE A 143 6.51 -0.53 -3.57
N ARG A 144 5.56 0.23 -4.11
CA ARG A 144 5.42 1.69 -3.82
C ARG A 144 5.24 1.95 -2.34
N LYS A 145 4.28 1.25 -1.72
CA LYS A 145 3.98 1.37 -0.31
C LYS A 145 5.18 1.03 0.59
N ASP A 146 5.92 -0.04 0.28
CA ASP A 146 7.13 -0.43 1.00
C ASP A 146 8.23 0.64 0.89
N THR A 147 8.45 1.17 -0.31
CA THR A 147 9.46 2.22 -0.55
C THR A 147 9.14 3.48 0.25
N LEU A 148 7.87 3.92 0.21
CA LEU A 148 7.40 5.08 0.97
C LEU A 148 7.50 4.85 2.47
N HIS A 149 7.07 3.70 2.99
CA HIS A 149 7.18 3.41 4.41
C HIS A 149 8.62 3.36 4.90
N LYS A 150 9.56 2.84 4.11
CA LYS A 150 10.98 2.86 4.47
C LYS A 150 11.51 4.27 4.58
N LEU A 151 11.18 5.13 3.60
CA LEU A 151 11.56 6.54 3.62
C LEU A 151 10.96 7.27 4.82
N THR A 152 9.65 7.16 5.03
CA THR A 152 8.99 7.85 6.15
C THR A 152 9.44 7.32 7.50
N THR A 153 9.69 6.01 7.63
CA THR A 153 10.27 5.43 8.85
C THR A 153 11.67 5.95 9.11
N TYR A 154 12.50 6.07 8.07
CA TYR A 154 13.83 6.65 8.18
C TYR A 154 13.77 8.10 8.67
N LEU A 155 12.98 8.94 7.99
CA LEU A 155 12.80 10.34 8.37
C LEU A 155 12.28 10.49 9.80
N ALA A 156 11.24 9.73 10.13
CA ALA A 156 10.62 9.74 11.44
C ALA A 156 11.48 9.13 12.55
N LYS A 157 12.57 8.41 12.24
CA LYS A 157 13.52 7.92 13.26
C LYS A 157 14.69 8.88 13.46
N ASN A 158 15.21 9.45 12.38
CA ASN A 158 16.48 10.19 12.41
C ASN A 158 16.32 11.70 12.62
N HIS A 159 15.16 12.29 12.31
CA HIS A 159 14.97 13.74 12.37
C HIS A 159 13.83 14.13 13.32
N SER A 160 14.01 15.23 14.05
CA SER A 160 12.99 15.80 14.94
C SER A 160 12.02 16.71 14.20
N GLN A 161 12.52 17.45 13.21
CA GLN A 161 11.72 18.34 12.36
C GLN A 161 12.01 18.03 10.90
N ILE A 162 10.94 17.81 10.13
CA ILE A 162 10.99 17.49 8.70
C ILE A 162 10.25 18.61 7.98
N VAL A 163 10.96 19.33 7.11
CA VAL A 163 10.39 20.36 6.23
C VAL A 163 10.25 19.73 4.85
N ILE A 164 9.04 19.77 4.30
CA ILE A 164 8.73 19.22 2.98
C ILE A 164 8.42 20.40 2.07
N GLU A 165 9.02 20.43 0.88
CA GLU A 165 8.69 21.45 -0.11
C GLU A 165 7.25 21.32 -0.63
N ASP A 166 6.60 22.44 -0.92
CA ASP A 166 5.25 22.45 -1.49
C ASP A 166 5.30 22.02 -2.96
N LEU A 167 5.11 20.73 -3.20
CA LEU A 167 5.05 20.18 -4.54
C LEU A 167 3.65 20.41 -5.12
N ASN A 168 3.57 21.12 -6.25
CA ASN A 168 2.32 21.27 -7.01
C ASN A 168 1.93 19.95 -7.72
N VAL A 169 1.47 19.00 -6.91
CA VAL A 169 0.99 17.66 -7.27
C VAL A 169 -0.11 17.71 -8.33
N SER A 170 -1.05 18.65 -8.20
CA SER A 170 -2.18 18.78 -9.12
C SER A 170 -1.70 19.23 -10.51
N GLY A 171 -0.74 20.17 -10.58
CA GLY A 171 -0.08 20.59 -11.80
C GLY A 171 0.76 19.48 -12.45
N MET A 172 1.40 18.61 -11.66
CA MET A 172 2.13 17.46 -12.19
C MET A 172 1.20 16.37 -12.74
N MET A 173 0.05 16.18 -12.12
CA MET A 173 -0.97 15.21 -12.55
C MET A 173 -1.74 15.66 -13.78
N SER A 174 -1.92 16.96 -14.00
CA SER A 174 -2.57 17.50 -15.21
C SER A 174 -1.66 17.40 -16.44
N ASN A 175 -0.34 17.38 -16.26
CA ASN A 175 0.60 17.17 -17.35
C ASN A 175 0.83 15.68 -17.62
N HIS A 176 0.26 15.13 -18.70
CA HIS A 176 0.38 13.70 -19.06
C HIS A 176 1.81 13.16 -19.14
N LYS A 177 2.82 13.99 -19.45
CA LYS A 177 4.24 13.58 -19.49
C LYS A 177 4.82 13.42 -18.07
N LEU A 178 4.42 14.29 -17.14
CA LEU A 178 4.86 14.27 -15.74
C LEU A 178 4.02 13.35 -14.87
N ALA A 179 2.71 13.24 -15.12
CA ALA A 179 1.79 12.38 -14.38
C ALA A 179 2.23 10.92 -14.39
N LYS A 180 2.70 10.43 -15.55
CA LYS A 180 3.25 9.08 -15.66
C LYS A 180 4.49 8.91 -14.79
N ALA A 181 5.36 9.90 -14.78
CA ALA A 181 6.60 9.86 -14.02
C ALA A 181 6.34 9.98 -12.51
N ALA A 182 5.47 10.90 -12.07
CA ALA A 182 5.02 11.03 -10.69
C ALA A 182 4.42 9.71 -10.14
N LEU A 183 3.55 9.05 -10.92
CA LEU A 183 3.01 7.74 -10.58
C LEU A 183 4.07 6.64 -10.54
N VAL A 184 5.01 6.64 -11.48
CA VAL A 184 6.04 5.59 -11.59
C VAL A 184 7.07 5.71 -10.47
N TYR A 185 7.44 6.92 -10.06
CA TYR A 185 8.48 7.16 -9.06
C TYR A 185 7.94 7.38 -7.64
N GLY A 186 6.63 7.34 -7.46
CA GLY A 186 6.01 7.23 -6.13
C GLY A 186 5.89 8.53 -5.37
N ILE A 187 5.87 9.66 -6.08
CA ILE A 187 5.54 10.96 -5.46
C ILE A 187 4.03 11.02 -5.13
N LEU A 188 3.23 10.13 -5.73
CA LEU A 188 1.78 9.97 -5.54
C LEU A 188 1.34 8.49 -5.55
#